data_AF-A0A9X1JNS3-F1
#
_entry.id   AF-A0A9X1JNS3-F1
#
_cell.length_a   1.000
_cell.length_b   1.000
_cell.length_c   1.000
_cell.angle_alpha   90.00
_cell.angle_beta   90.00
_cell.angle_gamma   90.00
#
_symmetry.space_group_name_H-M   'P 1'
#
loop_
_entity.id
_entity.type
_entity.pdbx_description
1 polymer ?
#
loop_
_entity_poly.entity_id
_entity_poly.type
_entity_poly.pdbx_seq_one_letter_code
_entity_poly.pdbx_strand_id
1 'polypeptide(L)'
;MTLFDVIVLLFVGFAAIGGFMRGLVQEVLSLAAWILAAFAVYYLHDLLTEALRSVYNAEPATPLLAFVLLLLIPYASMRIIASNAGEASRSSILGPIDRLLGFGFGAVKGALIVIFAFSIVVLGFDTVWGAKGRPDWVTQARTYPAADAFSRQLVQMISARRSRLEGEAEAEEAANSDG
;
A
#
# COMPACT_ATOMS: atom_id res chain seq x y z
N MET A 1 12.63 21.84 -14.70
CA MET A 1 11.63 21.21 -13.82
C MET A 1 10.41 20.95 -14.68
N THR A 2 10.05 19.69 -14.86
CA THR A 2 8.83 19.31 -15.58
C THR A 2 7.61 19.64 -14.71
N LEU A 3 6.43 19.74 -15.32
CA LEU A 3 5.18 19.92 -14.58
C LEU A 3 4.98 18.80 -13.54
N PHE A 4 5.44 17.59 -13.85
CA PHE A 4 5.43 16.45 -12.94
C PHE A 4 6.29 16.71 -11.69
N ASP A 5 7.52 17.22 -11.86
CA ASP A 5 8.41 17.51 -10.73
C ASP A 5 7.78 18.53 -9.77
N VAL A 6 7.07 19.53 -10.30
CA VAL A 6 6.36 20.53 -9.50
C VAL A 6 5.21 19.91 -8.71
N ILE A 7 4.40 19.06 -9.36
CA ILE A 7 3.29 18.35 -8.70
C ILE A 7 3.82 17.46 -7.57
N VAL A 8 4.86 16.67 -7.85
CA VAL A 8 5.49 15.79 -6.85
C VAL A 8 5.95 16.60 -5.65
N LEU A 9 6.68 17.71 -5.88
CA LEU A 9 7.22 18.54 -4.81
C LEU A 9 6.12 19.19 -3.96
N LEU A 10 5.00 19.59 -4.57
CA LEU A 10 3.83 20.10 -3.86
C LEU A 10 3.17 19.02 -2.99
N PHE A 11 2.94 17.83 -3.52
CA PHE A 11 2.35 16.72 -2.75
C PHE A 11 3.23 16.28 -1.59
N VAL A 12 4.53 16.11 -1.84
CA VAL A 12 5.51 15.76 -0.80
C VAL A 12 5.60 16.87 0.23
N GLY A 13 5.65 18.13 -0.19
CA GLY A 13 5.66 19.29 0.71
C GLY A 13 4.41 19.35 1.58
N PHE A 14 3.23 19.15 1.01
CA PHE A 14 1.97 19.12 1.76
C PHE A 14 1.94 17.95 2.76
N ALA A 15 2.40 16.77 2.36
CA ALA A 15 2.49 15.61 3.25
C ALA A 15 3.51 15.83 4.38
N ALA A 16 4.64 16.47 4.10
CA ALA A 16 5.65 16.83 5.09
C ALA A 16 5.10 17.84 6.10
N ILE A 17 4.39 18.88 5.65
CA ILE A 17 3.70 19.84 6.53
C ILE A 17 2.63 19.13 7.37
N GLY A 18 1.83 18.25 6.77
CA GLY A 18 0.86 17.43 7.50
C GLY A 18 1.51 16.55 8.58
N GLY A 19 2.65 15.94 8.26
CA GLY A 19 3.46 15.17 9.20
C GLY A 19 4.05 16.03 10.32
N PHE A 20 4.47 17.26 10.03
CA PHE A 20 4.91 18.22 11.06
C PHE A 20 3.77 18.59 12.02
N MET A 21 2.57 18.83 11.51
CA MET A 21 1.40 19.18 12.32
C MET A 21 0.97 18.02 13.24
N ARG A 22 1.08 16.79 12.77
CA ARG A 22 0.69 15.58 13.51
C ARG A 22 1.81 14.99 14.37
N GLY A 23 3.07 15.24 14.04
CA GLY A 23 4.20 14.62 14.73
C GLY A 23 4.40 13.14 14.39
N LEU A 24 5.59 12.63 14.69
CA LEU A 24 5.99 11.27 14.37
C LEU A 24 5.12 10.22 15.09
N VAL A 25 4.90 10.39 16.40
CA VAL A 25 4.17 9.41 17.21
C VAL A 25 2.78 9.15 16.65
N GLN A 26 2.04 10.21 16.30
CA GLN A 26 0.71 10.07 15.73
C GLN A 26 0.74 9.37 14.37
N GLU A 27 1.70 9.73 13.50
CA GLU A 27 1.81 9.14 12.16
C GLU A 27 2.18 7.64 12.21
N VAL A 28 3.12 7.25 13.07
CA VAL A 28 3.53 5.85 13.25
C VAL A 28 2.39 5.02 13.84
N LEU A 29 1.73 5.50 14.90
CA LEU A 29 0.59 4.79 15.49
C LEU A 29 -0.61 4.72 14.54
N SER A 30 -0.80 5.74 13.68
CA SER A 30 -1.83 5.71 12.64
C SER A 30 -1.55 4.66 11.56
N LEU A 31 -0.28 4.39 11.22
CA LEU A 31 0.07 3.25 10.37
C LEU A 31 -0.10 1.93 11.11
N ALA A 32 0.28 1.86 12.39
CA ALA A 32 0.05 0.67 13.21
C ALA A 32 -1.43 0.31 13.32
N ALA A 33 -2.34 1.31 13.30
CA ALA A 33 -3.79 1.08 13.25
C ALA A 33 -4.23 0.31 11.99
N TRP A 34 -3.65 0.62 10.83
CA TRP A 34 -3.92 -0.12 9.59
C TRP A 34 -3.40 -1.55 9.66
N ILE A 35 -2.19 -1.74 10.21
CA ILE A 35 -1.62 -3.07 10.41
C ILE A 35 -2.50 -3.87 11.36
N LEU A 36 -2.88 -3.31 12.51
CA LEU A 36 -3.76 -3.96 13.47
C LEU A 36 -5.09 -4.38 12.85
N ALA A 37 -5.72 -3.50 12.07
CA ALA A 37 -6.97 -3.81 11.39
C ALA A 37 -6.81 -4.92 10.33
N ALA A 38 -5.71 -4.91 9.58
CA ALA A 38 -5.40 -5.98 8.63
C ALA A 38 -5.19 -7.32 9.33
N PHE A 39 -4.50 -7.34 10.48
CA PHE A 39 -4.35 -8.53 11.31
C PHE A 39 -5.68 -9.01 11.87
N ALA A 40 -6.54 -8.10 12.35
CA ALA A 40 -7.87 -8.44 12.84
C ALA A 40 -8.72 -9.09 11.75
N VAL A 41 -8.73 -8.53 10.54
CA VAL A 41 -9.40 -9.15 9.39
C VAL A 41 -8.77 -10.52 9.08
N TYR A 42 -7.46 -10.61 8.93
CA TYR A 42 -6.79 -11.84 8.54
C TYR A 42 -7.05 -13.02 9.50
N TYR A 43 -7.04 -12.78 10.81
CA TYR A 43 -7.17 -13.85 11.81
C TYR A 43 -8.60 -14.09 12.32
N LEU A 44 -9.46 -13.06 12.35
CA LEU A 44 -10.79 -13.16 12.97
C LEU A 44 -11.94 -13.16 11.96
N HIS A 45 -11.69 -12.97 10.66
CA HIS A 45 -12.78 -12.83 9.67
C HIS A 45 -13.70 -14.05 9.61
N ASP A 46 -13.15 -15.26 9.50
CA ASP A 46 -13.95 -16.49 9.46
C ASP A 46 -14.72 -16.73 10.77
N LEU A 47 -14.03 -16.55 11.91
CA LEU A 47 -14.63 -16.73 13.23
C LEU A 47 -15.78 -15.77 13.47
N LEU A 48 -15.61 -14.49 13.12
CA LEU A 48 -16.65 -13.49 13.27
C LEU A 48 -17.79 -13.71 12.28
N THR A 49 -17.48 -14.10 11.05
CA THR A 49 -18.50 -14.41 10.02
C THR A 49 -19.41 -15.54 10.52
N GLU A 50 -18.85 -16.64 11.02
CA GLU A 50 -19.62 -17.76 11.53
C GLU A 50 -20.46 -17.37 12.76
N ALA A 51 -19.88 -16.59 13.68
CA ALA A 51 -20.62 -16.06 14.82
C ALA A 51 -21.82 -15.20 14.36
N LEU A 52 -21.64 -14.36 13.34
CA LEU A 52 -22.71 -13.52 12.79
C LEU A 52 -23.80 -14.34 12.09
N ARG A 53 -23.49 -15.47 11.45
CA ARG A 53 -24.49 -16.32 10.78
C ARG A 53 -25.62 -16.76 11.70
N SER A 54 -25.33 -16.94 12.99
CA SER A 54 -26.35 -17.32 13.98
C SER A 54 -27.44 -16.27 14.17
N VAL A 55 -27.15 -14.99 13.89
CA VAL A 55 -28.07 -13.85 14.06
C VAL A 55 -28.51 -13.27 12.71
N TYR A 56 -27.62 -13.31 11.71
CA TYR A 56 -27.79 -12.68 10.41
C TYR A 56 -27.13 -13.54 9.32
N ASN A 57 -27.93 -14.30 8.59
CA ASN A 57 -27.47 -15.21 7.53
C ASN A 57 -27.97 -14.76 6.15
N ALA A 58 -27.28 -13.80 5.55
CA ALA A 58 -27.57 -13.29 4.21
C ALA A 58 -26.27 -13.22 3.40
N GLU A 59 -26.17 -13.99 2.32
CA GLU A 59 -24.99 -13.99 1.45
C GLU A 59 -25.14 -13.00 0.28
N PRO A 60 -24.11 -12.18 -0.06
CA PRO A 60 -22.77 -12.10 0.53
C PRO A 60 -22.64 -11.08 1.70
N ALA A 61 -23.75 -10.62 2.26
CA ALA A 61 -23.78 -9.52 3.22
C ALA A 61 -23.14 -9.86 4.58
N THR A 62 -23.29 -11.10 5.08
CA THR A 62 -22.75 -11.54 6.37
C THR A 62 -21.21 -11.46 6.43
N PRO A 63 -20.44 -12.09 5.50
CA PRO A 63 -18.98 -11.95 5.50
C PRO A 63 -18.51 -10.53 5.22
N LEU A 64 -19.26 -9.75 4.44
CA LEU A 64 -18.95 -8.34 4.20
C LEU A 64 -19.09 -7.51 5.49
N LEU A 65 -20.15 -7.77 6.27
CA LEU A 65 -20.36 -7.09 7.56
C LEU A 65 -19.23 -7.44 8.54
N ALA A 66 -18.83 -8.71 8.63
CA ALA A 66 -17.70 -9.13 9.47
C ALA A 66 -16.40 -8.41 9.07
N PHE A 67 -16.11 -8.32 7.78
CA PHE A 67 -14.96 -7.57 7.26
C PHE A 67 -15.01 -6.08 7.68
N VAL A 68 -16.15 -5.42 7.47
CA VAL A 68 -16.32 -4.00 7.83
C VAL A 68 -16.13 -3.78 9.33
N LEU A 69 -16.68 -4.64 10.17
CA LEU A 69 -16.54 -4.54 11.63
C LEU A 69 -15.07 -4.73 12.07
N LEU A 70 -14.40 -5.76 11.55
CA LEU A 70 -12.99 -6.04 11.87
C LEU A 70 -12.01 -5.01 11.30
N LEU A 71 -12.39 -4.34 10.22
CA LEU A 71 -11.61 -3.23 9.71
C LEU A 71 -11.83 -1.98 10.56
N LEU A 72 -13.09 -1.56 10.74
CA LEU A 72 -13.41 -0.26 11.31
C LEU A 72 -13.24 -0.19 12.82
N ILE A 73 -13.63 -1.22 13.58
CA ILE A 73 -13.60 -1.16 15.05
C ILE A 73 -12.16 -1.08 15.58
N PRO A 74 -11.23 -1.98 15.20
CA PRO A 74 -9.85 -1.91 15.67
C PRO A 74 -9.14 -0.66 15.14
N TYR A 75 -9.38 -0.30 13.86
CA TYR A 75 -8.80 0.90 13.26
C TYR A 75 -9.22 2.17 14.00
N ALA A 76 -10.53 2.37 14.20
CA ALA A 76 -11.06 3.55 14.88
C ALA A 76 -10.55 3.63 16.32
N SER A 77 -10.55 2.50 17.04
CA SER A 77 -10.02 2.40 18.41
C SER A 77 -8.55 2.82 18.47
N MET A 78 -7.71 2.25 17.60
CA MET A 78 -6.28 2.56 17.56
C MET A 78 -6.02 3.99 17.07
N ARG A 79 -6.87 4.54 16.19
CA ARG A 79 -6.74 5.91 15.71
C ARG A 79 -7.02 6.94 16.81
N ILE A 80 -7.97 6.68 17.70
CA ILE A 80 -8.20 7.52 18.88
C ILE A 80 -6.95 7.50 19.79
N ILE A 81 -6.40 6.31 20.05
CA ILE A 81 -5.16 6.15 20.83
C ILE A 81 -4.00 6.91 20.18
N ALA A 82 -3.82 6.79 18.86
CA ALA A 82 -2.79 7.47 18.11
C ALA A 82 -2.91 9.00 18.22
N SER A 83 -4.13 9.54 18.16
CA SER A 83 -4.38 10.98 18.32
C SER A 83 -3.97 11.47 19.71
N ASN A 84 -4.42 10.77 20.76
CA ASN A 84 -4.15 11.14 22.14
C ASN A 84 -2.65 11.03 22.46
N ALA A 85 -2.00 9.94 22.03
CA ALA A 85 -0.57 9.74 22.22
C ALA A 85 0.26 10.78 21.44
N GLY A 86 -0.18 11.14 20.23
CA GLY A 86 0.40 12.22 19.44
C GLY A 86 0.34 13.57 20.14
N GLU A 87 -0.84 13.93 20.67
CA GLU A 87 -1.03 15.17 21.43
C GLU A 87 -0.14 15.20 22.68
N ALA A 88 -0.10 14.10 23.43
CA ALA A 88 0.76 13.96 24.60
C ALA A 88 2.24 14.15 24.24
N SER A 89 2.72 13.49 23.16
CA SER A 89 4.09 13.65 22.65
C SER A 89 4.40 15.11 22.31
N ARG A 90 3.52 15.77 21.56
CA ARG A 90 3.70 17.17 21.13
C ARG A 90 3.64 18.18 22.27
N SER A 91 2.95 17.86 23.36
CA SER A 91 2.87 18.69 24.57
C SER A 91 4.08 18.53 25.51
N SER A 92 4.92 17.52 25.27
CA SER A 92 6.11 17.24 26.07
C SER A 92 7.33 18.09 25.67
N ILE A 93 8.41 17.98 26.46
CA ILE A 93 9.72 18.58 26.15
C ILE A 93 10.27 18.10 24.79
N LEU A 94 9.90 16.88 24.37
CA LEU A 94 10.32 16.30 23.10
C LEU A 94 9.45 16.74 21.91
N GLY A 95 8.42 17.56 22.15
CA GLY A 95 7.47 17.99 21.12
C GLY A 95 8.11 18.55 19.85
N PRO A 96 9.14 19.43 19.92
CA PRO A 96 9.83 19.91 18.72
C PRO A 96 10.50 18.79 17.92
N ILE A 97 11.12 17.81 18.59
CA ILE A 97 11.77 16.67 17.96
C ILE A 97 10.72 15.77 17.29
N ASP A 98 9.61 15.49 17.97
CA ASP A 98 8.49 14.71 17.44
C ASP A 98 7.92 15.34 16.16
N ARG A 99 7.77 16.68 16.13
CA ARG A 99 7.30 17.41 14.93
C ARG A 99 8.31 17.39 13.79
N LEU A 100 9.61 17.54 14.07
CA LEU A 100 10.66 17.47 13.05
C LEU A 100 10.77 16.07 12.43
N LEU A 101 10.70 15.02 13.26
CA LEU A 101 10.66 13.65 12.76
C LEU A 101 9.34 13.37 12.01
N GLY A 102 8.23 13.94 12.48
CA GLY A 102 6.94 13.90 11.79
C GLY A 102 7.01 14.54 10.40
N PHE A 103 7.72 15.66 10.24
CA PHE A 103 7.97 16.27 8.94
C PHE A 103 8.70 15.32 7.99
N GLY A 104 9.81 14.73 8.45
CA GLY A 104 10.58 13.77 7.65
C GLY A 104 9.77 12.54 7.28
N PHE A 105 9.03 11.99 8.23
CA PHE A 105 8.14 10.85 8.00
C PHE A 105 7.01 11.19 7.01
N GLY A 106 6.39 12.37 7.16
CA GLY A 106 5.37 12.88 6.24
C GLY A 106 5.91 13.06 4.82
N ALA A 107 7.14 13.55 4.67
CA ALA A 107 7.79 13.68 3.37
C ALA A 107 8.00 12.31 2.71
N VAL A 108 8.55 11.34 3.45
CA VAL A 108 8.76 9.96 2.96
C VAL A 108 7.43 9.33 2.56
N LYS A 109 6.41 9.41 3.42
CA LYS A 109 5.08 8.88 3.15
C LYS A 109 4.43 9.56 1.93
N GLY A 110 4.53 10.88 1.82
CA GLY A 110 4.06 11.63 0.66
C GLY A 110 4.74 11.19 -0.63
N ALA A 111 6.06 11.02 -0.60
CA ALA A 111 6.82 10.55 -1.75
C ALA A 111 6.39 9.15 -2.16
N LEU A 112 6.22 8.22 -1.21
CA LEU A 112 5.71 6.88 -1.47
C LEU A 112 4.32 6.91 -2.12
N ILE A 113 3.39 7.72 -1.59
CA ILE A 113 2.04 7.86 -2.17
C ILE A 113 2.12 8.33 -3.63
N VAL A 114 2.94 9.35 -3.92
CA VAL A 114 3.10 9.86 -5.28
C VAL A 114 3.73 8.81 -6.21
N ILE A 115 4.73 8.07 -5.74
CA ILE A 115 5.37 6.97 -6.50
C ILE A 115 4.36 5.87 -6.81
N PHE A 116 3.53 5.46 -5.85
CA PHE A 116 2.48 4.45 -6.07
C PHE A 116 1.42 4.96 -7.04
N ALA A 117 0.93 6.19 -6.87
CA ALA A 117 -0.05 6.79 -7.77
C ALA A 117 0.49 6.85 -9.21
N PHE A 118 1.73 7.29 -9.39
CA PHE A 118 2.39 7.31 -10.69
C PHE A 118 2.56 5.90 -11.28
N SER A 119 3.00 4.94 -10.47
CA SER A 119 3.14 3.54 -10.91
C SER A 119 1.81 2.96 -11.43
N ILE A 120 0.69 3.24 -10.74
CA ILE A 120 -0.64 2.82 -11.16
C ILE A 120 -1.03 3.47 -12.49
N VAL A 121 -0.76 4.77 -12.64
CA VAL A 121 -1.05 5.50 -13.90
C VAL A 121 -0.26 4.92 -15.06
N VAL A 122 1.05 4.73 -14.90
CA VAL A 122 1.92 4.15 -15.94
C VAL A 122 1.50 2.73 -16.29
N LEU A 123 1.23 1.88 -15.29
CA LEU A 123 0.75 0.52 -15.50
C LEU A 123 -0.59 0.50 -16.25
N GLY A 124 -1.49 1.43 -15.93
CA GLY A 124 -2.75 1.63 -16.64
C GLY A 124 -2.53 2.00 -18.11
N PHE A 125 -1.64 2.95 -18.39
CA PHE A 125 -1.29 3.31 -19.77
C PHE A 125 -0.66 2.14 -20.54
N ASP A 126 0.25 1.40 -19.92
CA ASP A 126 0.89 0.23 -20.52
C ASP A 126 -0.11 -0.89 -20.82
N THR A 127 -1.11 -1.08 -19.95
CA THR A 127 -2.15 -2.12 -20.12
C THR A 127 -3.15 -1.74 -21.23
N VAL A 128 -3.49 -0.46 -21.37
CA VAL A 128 -4.53 -0.01 -22.31
C VAL A 128 -3.97 0.31 -23.70
N TRP A 129 -2.74 0.85 -23.81
CA TRP A 129 -2.16 1.28 -25.09
C TRP A 129 -0.92 0.48 -25.53
N GLY A 130 -0.43 -0.44 -24.70
CA GLY A 130 0.81 -1.18 -24.94
C GLY A 130 2.06 -0.30 -24.81
N ALA A 131 3.24 -0.92 -24.68
CA ALA A 131 4.49 -0.22 -24.40
C ALA A 131 4.91 0.87 -25.43
N LYS A 132 4.30 0.88 -26.62
CA LYS A 132 4.55 1.88 -27.69
C LYS A 132 3.71 3.15 -27.57
N GLY A 133 2.72 3.20 -26.67
CA GLY A 133 1.88 4.38 -26.41
C GLY A 133 2.35 5.27 -25.27
N ARG A 134 3.57 5.06 -24.75
CA ARG A 134 4.11 5.82 -23.61
C ARG A 134 4.31 7.29 -23.99
N PRO A 135 3.65 8.24 -23.32
CA PRO A 135 3.79 9.67 -23.62
C PRO A 135 5.23 10.19 -23.40
N ASP A 136 5.65 11.17 -24.21
CA ASP A 136 7.03 11.70 -24.20
C ASP A 136 7.49 12.25 -22.84
N TRP A 137 6.56 12.71 -22.01
CA TRP A 137 6.88 13.21 -20.67
C TRP A 137 7.26 12.10 -19.67
N VAL A 138 6.95 10.84 -19.96
CA VAL A 138 7.37 9.67 -19.16
C VAL A 138 8.74 9.18 -19.60
N THR A 139 8.98 9.08 -20.92
CA THR A 139 10.25 8.60 -21.48
C THR A 139 11.39 9.60 -21.29
N GLN A 140 11.09 10.89 -21.16
CA GLN A 140 12.08 11.94 -20.87
C GLN A 140 12.41 12.10 -19.38
N ALA A 141 11.72 11.40 -18.47
CA ALA A 141 11.97 11.54 -17.04
C ALA A 141 13.35 10.96 -16.66
N ARG A 142 14.15 11.71 -15.89
CA ARG A 142 15.50 11.26 -15.46
C ARG A 142 15.48 9.99 -14.60
N THR A 143 14.35 9.68 -13.97
CA THR A 143 14.15 8.48 -13.14
C THR A 143 13.72 7.25 -13.95
N TYR A 144 13.31 7.44 -15.21
CA TYR A 144 12.87 6.37 -16.09
C TYR A 144 13.90 5.24 -16.28
N PRO A 145 15.21 5.52 -16.50
CA PRO A 145 16.18 4.44 -16.72
C PRO A 145 16.34 3.51 -15.51
N ALA A 146 16.25 4.06 -14.29
CA ALA A 146 16.35 3.28 -13.06
C ALA A 146 15.10 2.40 -12.84
N ALA A 147 13.91 2.96 -13.06
CA ALA A 147 12.64 2.23 -12.96
C ALA A 147 12.55 1.11 -14.02
N ASP A 148 12.99 1.39 -15.25
CA ASP A 148 12.97 0.45 -16.37
C ASP A 148 13.98 -0.70 -16.19
N ALA A 149 15.17 -0.43 -15.63
CA ALA A 149 16.13 -1.48 -15.28
C ALA A 149 15.59 -2.48 -14.24
N PHE A 150 14.94 -1.96 -13.20
CA PHE A 150 14.31 -2.81 -12.18
C PHE A 150 13.13 -3.61 -12.74
N SER A 151 12.31 -2.98 -13.59
CA SER A 151 11.20 -3.65 -14.27
C SER A 151 11.66 -4.83 -15.13
N ARG A 152 12.77 -4.69 -15.87
CA ARG A 152 13.34 -5.80 -16.65
C ARG A 152 13.72 -7.00 -15.79
N GLN A 153 14.32 -6.76 -14.63
CA GLN A 153 14.72 -7.83 -13.71
C GLN A 153 13.50 -8.58 -13.13
N LEU A 154 12.44 -7.84 -12.77
CA LEU A 154 11.18 -8.44 -12.31
C LEU A 154 10.51 -9.28 -13.39
N VAL A 155 10.45 -8.78 -14.63
CA VAL A 155 9.88 -9.53 -15.77
C VAL A 155 10.65 -10.81 -16.06
N GLN A 156 11.99 -10.79 -15.93
CA GLN A 156 12.81 -11.99 -16.06
C GLN A 156 12.54 -13.01 -14.96
N MET A 157 12.38 -12.59 -13.70
CA MET A 157 12.02 -13.50 -12.61
C MET A 157 10.63 -14.12 -12.78
N ILE A 158 9.65 -13.34 -13.25
CA ILE A 158 8.28 -13.83 -13.48
C ILE A 158 8.24 -14.81 -14.65
N SER A 159 8.91 -14.49 -15.77
CA SER A 159 8.99 -15.39 -16.93
C SER A 159 9.71 -16.70 -16.61
N ALA A 160 10.82 -16.65 -15.87
CA ALA A 160 11.55 -17.84 -15.43
C ALA A 160 10.72 -18.73 -14.49
N ARG A 161 9.82 -18.14 -13.68
CA ARG A 161 8.93 -18.91 -12.82
C ARG A 161 7.78 -19.55 -13.61
N ARG A 162 7.23 -18.85 -14.59
CA ARG A 162 6.18 -19.38 -15.47
C ARG A 162 6.69 -20.56 -16.30
N SER A 163 7.88 -20.45 -16.90
CA SER A 163 8.46 -21.56 -17.69
C SER A 163 8.77 -22.81 -16.86
N ARG A 164 9.14 -22.63 -15.58
CA ARG A 164 9.40 -23.76 -14.66
C ARG A 164 8.10 -24.49 -14.29
N LEU A 165 7.02 -23.76 -14.07
CA LEU A 165 5.69 -24.34 -13.79
C LEU A 165 5.10 -25.05 -15.01
N GLU A 166 5.30 -24.50 -16.22
CA GLU A 166 4.88 -25.15 -17.47
C GLU A 166 5.66 -26.46 -17.70
N GLY A 167 6.98 -26.47 -17.45
CA GLY A 167 7.78 -27.69 -17.56
C GLY A 167 7.47 -28.75 -16.49
N GLU A 168 7.08 -28.33 -15.27
CA GLU A 168 6.61 -29.25 -14.22
C GLU A 168 5.26 -29.88 -14.59
N ALA A 169 4.34 -29.10 -15.16
CA ALA A 169 3.05 -29.60 -15.64
C ALA A 169 3.19 -30.58 -16.81
N GLU A 170 4.08 -30.29 -17.77
CA GLU A 170 4.36 -31.20 -18.91
C GLU A 170 5.01 -32.51 -18.45
N ALA A 171 5.88 -32.47 -17.43
CA ALA A 171 6.50 -33.66 -16.87
C ALA A 171 5.50 -34.54 -16.08
N GLU A 172 4.53 -33.91 -15.41
CA GLU A 172 3.47 -34.59 -14.66
C GLU A 172 2.44 -35.23 -15.62
N GLU A 173 2.10 -34.56 -16.73
CA GLU A 173 1.26 -35.13 -17.80
C GLU A 173 1.93 -36.32 -18.50
N ALA A 174 3.23 -36.22 -18.81
CA ALA A 174 3.98 -37.32 -19.43
C ALA A 174 4.11 -38.55 -18.51
N ALA A 175 4.24 -38.35 -17.20
CA ALA A 175 4.30 -39.44 -16.22
C ALA A 175 2.95 -40.17 -16.05
N ASN A 176 1.84 -39.48 -16.31
CA ASN A 176 0.48 -40.02 -16.16
C ASN A 176 -0.06 -40.66 -17.46
N SER A 177 0.59 -40.44 -18.60
CA SER A 177 0.26 -41.09 -19.88
C SER A 177 0.92 -42.45 -20.12
N ASP A 178 1.94 -42.80 -19.31
CA ASP A 178 2.72 -44.05 -19.41
C ASP A 178 2.28 -45.13 -18.39
N GLY A 179 1.26 -44.87 -17.55
CA GLY A 179 0.70 -45.80 -16.56
C GLY A 179 -0.68 -46.33 -16.94
#